data_AF-A0A7C2LL21-F1
#
_entry.id   AF-A0A7C2LL21-F1
#
_cell.length_a   1.000
_cell.length_b   1.000
_cell.length_c   1.000
_cell.angle_alpha   90.00
_cell.angle_beta   90.00
_cell.angle_gamma   90.00
#
_symmetry.space_group_name_H-M   'P 1'
#
loop_
_entity.id
_entity.type
_entity.pdbx_description
1 polymer ?
#
loop_
_entity_poly.entity_id
_entity_poly.type
_entity_poly.pdbx_seq_one_letter_code
_entity_poly.pdbx_strand_id
1 'polypeptide(L)'
;MWSRRMASLVTGKKPLWQVAAATDVGKVRAHNEDSYAILNSAQLRGAYDFALIVADGMGGRNAGEVASRAAVEAASQAILNNARYVDASSLLRFAVEAAHISIQQRAEEHPEYEGMGTTLVMALVRDTEAWIASVGDSRAYILRGEQLLPLTEDHTFVAEQVRAGGMSLEQARHSRFRHMLTRAVGTSVDYTPDVVSTRVESGDVLMLCTDGLTNMVWEEEIVRLLRKHRRDPERACRSLIEAANAQGGQDNITVLLAADMREIAASSDDEELQTVSELPTVRDPLRQVARWVKRISPRPAAIGIVVVLIMAGVLAWVSVVRKPKPAPQLPPPPPVLDLARLRYAEPKVLLNKPLRGAPLTVDPQGRIYAMSEQGRVLCISPEGKLLTVSSQPFSAAANPEIKPDVVYFATDPQGNFYVCDRTGRRILKYRTDGALLGSIGQGKLKRPAALAVGSDGSVYVIDAGRLTVFRAIPEGTDNGSQPHR
;
A
#
# COMPACT_ATOMS: atom_id res chain seq x y z
N MET A 1 -11.33 -21.09 -45.01
CA MET A 1 -11.29 -19.63 -45.25
C MET A 1 -11.94 -18.96 -44.06
N TRP A 2 -11.40 -18.03 -43.29
CA TRP A 2 -10.21 -17.17 -43.20
C TRP A 2 -10.22 -16.72 -41.71
N SER A 3 -9.17 -16.31 -41.00
CA SER A 3 -7.77 -16.04 -41.27
C SER A 3 -7.16 -15.81 -39.87
N ARG A 4 -6.19 -16.64 -39.48
CA ARG A 4 -5.19 -16.31 -38.45
C ARG A 4 -4.45 -15.04 -38.89
N ARG A 5 -4.31 -14.05 -38.01
CA ARG A 5 -3.22 -13.06 -38.10
C ARG A 5 -2.43 -13.11 -36.81
N MET A 6 -1.33 -13.85 -36.85
CA MET A 6 -0.20 -13.63 -35.96
C MET A 6 0.49 -12.34 -36.40
N ALA A 7 0.65 -11.41 -35.45
CA ALA A 7 1.69 -10.42 -35.49
C ALA A 7 2.57 -10.71 -34.25
N SER A 8 3.73 -11.31 -34.51
CA SER A 8 4.80 -11.47 -33.53
C SER A 8 5.74 -10.28 -33.69
N LEU A 9 6.01 -9.57 -32.60
CA LEU A 9 7.33 -9.08 -32.18
C LEU A 9 7.15 -8.08 -31.02
N VAL A 10 7.22 -8.57 -29.78
CA VAL A 10 8.00 -7.99 -28.66
C VAL A 10 8.20 -9.13 -27.63
N THR A 11 9.43 -9.25 -27.18
CA THR A 11 10.03 -10.15 -26.18
C THR A 11 9.22 -10.36 -24.88
N GLY A 12 9.19 -11.60 -24.36
CA GLY A 12 8.86 -11.94 -22.96
C GLY A 12 7.77 -13.02 -22.78
N LYS A 13 8.14 -14.30 -22.67
CA LYS A 13 7.22 -15.37 -22.21
C LYS A 13 6.77 -14.98 -20.78
N LYS A 14 5.47 -14.69 -20.59
CA LYS A 14 4.90 -14.47 -19.24
C LYS A 14 5.20 -15.70 -18.36
N PRO A 15 5.53 -15.51 -17.09
CA PRO A 15 5.74 -16.64 -16.19
C PRO A 15 4.42 -17.41 -16.00
N LEU A 16 4.46 -18.73 -16.22
CA LEU A 16 3.36 -19.65 -15.92
C LEU A 16 3.47 -20.01 -14.43
N TRP A 17 2.93 -19.15 -13.58
CA TRP A 17 2.87 -19.44 -12.15
C TRP A 17 1.73 -20.39 -11.82
N GLN A 18 1.99 -21.41 -11.00
CA GLN A 18 0.95 -22.13 -10.28
C GLN A 18 1.01 -21.73 -8.81
N VAL A 19 -0.12 -21.26 -8.30
CA VAL A 19 -0.25 -20.78 -6.92
C VAL A 19 -1.18 -21.70 -6.15
N ALA A 20 -0.77 -22.09 -4.95
CA ALA A 20 -1.57 -22.89 -4.03
C ALA A 20 -1.45 -22.33 -2.60
N ALA A 21 -2.46 -22.62 -1.78
CA ALA A 21 -2.45 -22.32 -0.36
C ALA A 21 -3.08 -23.47 0.42
N ALA A 22 -2.61 -23.66 1.64
CA ALA A 22 -3.30 -24.49 2.63
C ALA A 22 -3.12 -23.88 4.02
N THR A 23 -4.12 -24.07 4.87
CA THR A 23 -4.10 -23.66 6.27
C THR A 23 -4.73 -24.77 7.11
N ASP A 24 -4.22 -24.98 8.33
CA ASP A 24 -4.68 -25.98 9.28
C ASP A 24 -4.58 -25.44 10.71
N VAL A 25 -5.54 -25.81 11.56
CA VAL A 25 -5.58 -25.35 12.96
C VAL A 25 -4.44 -25.95 13.80
N GLY A 26 -3.80 -27.01 13.31
CA GLY A 26 -2.86 -27.80 14.09
C GLY A 26 -3.58 -28.83 14.96
N LYS A 27 -2.87 -29.39 15.94
CA LYS A 27 -3.40 -30.41 16.87
C LYS A 27 -3.68 -29.88 18.27
N VAL A 28 -3.13 -28.72 18.61
CA VAL A 28 -3.17 -28.17 19.99
C VAL A 28 -4.10 -26.98 20.11
N ARG A 29 -4.14 -26.08 19.12
CA ARG A 29 -5.00 -24.89 19.16
C ARG A 29 -6.47 -25.26 18.94
N ALA A 30 -7.38 -24.50 19.55
CA ALA A 30 -8.82 -24.69 19.39
C ALA A 30 -9.40 -23.97 18.16
N HIS A 31 -8.75 -22.88 17.75
CA HIS A 31 -9.16 -22.01 16.66
C HIS A 31 -7.96 -21.68 15.79
N ASN A 32 -8.23 -21.35 14.53
CA ASN A 32 -7.22 -20.91 13.59
C ASN A 32 -7.18 -19.37 13.59
N GLU A 33 -6.09 -18.81 14.10
CA GLU A 33 -5.83 -17.38 14.16
C GLU A 33 -5.00 -16.92 12.95
N ASP A 34 -4.60 -17.81 12.05
CA ASP A 34 -3.96 -17.46 10.78
C ASP A 34 -5.01 -16.99 9.75
N SER A 35 -4.61 -16.05 8.90
CA SER A 35 -5.38 -15.63 7.73
C SER A 35 -4.47 -15.47 6.52
N TYR A 36 -5.02 -15.69 5.33
CA TYR A 36 -4.29 -15.47 4.08
C TYR A 36 -5.17 -14.98 2.94
N ALA A 37 -4.55 -14.41 1.92
CA ALA A 37 -5.20 -14.08 0.65
C ALA A 37 -4.26 -14.29 -0.54
N ILE A 38 -4.87 -14.67 -1.67
CA ILE A 38 -4.23 -14.69 -2.98
C ILE A 38 -5.00 -13.73 -3.88
N LEU A 39 -4.30 -12.74 -4.44
CA LEU A 39 -4.86 -11.85 -5.45
C LEU A 39 -4.27 -12.23 -6.80
N ASN A 40 -5.11 -12.62 -7.75
CA ASN A 40 -4.65 -12.97 -9.10
C ASN A 40 -4.49 -11.73 -10.00
N SER A 41 -3.85 -11.91 -11.17
CA SER A 41 -3.64 -10.84 -12.13
C SER A 41 -4.92 -10.13 -12.57
N ALA A 42 -6.05 -10.85 -12.66
CA ALA A 42 -7.33 -10.25 -13.04
C ALA A 42 -7.85 -9.27 -11.97
N GLN A 43 -7.80 -9.65 -10.70
CA GLN A 43 -8.14 -8.77 -9.58
C GLN A 43 -7.19 -7.57 -9.50
N LEU A 44 -5.91 -7.78 -9.80
CA LEU A 44 -4.87 -6.75 -9.85
C LEU A 44 -4.88 -5.92 -11.14
N ARG A 45 -5.85 -6.16 -12.04
CA ARG A 45 -6.02 -5.44 -13.32
C ARG A 45 -4.76 -5.47 -14.19
N GLY A 46 -3.99 -6.57 -14.13
CA GLY A 46 -2.76 -6.79 -14.88
C GLY A 46 -1.54 -6.00 -14.40
N ALA A 47 -1.61 -5.31 -13.25
CA ALA A 47 -0.46 -4.57 -12.71
C ALA A 47 0.67 -5.50 -12.22
N TYR A 48 0.27 -6.67 -11.71
CA TYR A 48 1.12 -7.75 -11.19
C TYR A 48 0.52 -9.08 -11.65
N ASP A 49 1.32 -10.14 -11.63
CA ASP A 49 0.86 -11.50 -11.95
C ASP A 49 0.01 -12.06 -10.81
N PHE A 50 0.45 -11.85 -9.57
CA PHE A 50 -0.32 -12.16 -8.37
C PHE A 50 0.27 -11.44 -7.13
N ALA A 51 -0.50 -11.47 -6.04
CA ALA A 51 -0.06 -11.12 -4.71
C ALA A 51 -0.38 -12.25 -3.73
N LEU A 52 0.53 -12.54 -2.81
CA LEU A 52 0.35 -13.46 -1.69
C LEU A 52 0.40 -12.67 -0.40
N ILE A 53 -0.49 -13.00 0.54
CA ILE A 53 -0.59 -12.31 1.84
C ILE A 53 -0.85 -13.39 2.89
N VAL A 54 -0.06 -13.39 3.96
CA VAL A 54 -0.22 -14.27 5.12
C VAL A 54 -0.07 -13.44 6.39
N ALA A 55 -0.90 -13.73 7.38
CA ALA A 55 -0.91 -13.06 8.67
C ALA A 55 -1.18 -14.09 9.77
N ASP A 56 -0.36 -14.08 10.81
CA ASP A 56 -0.49 -14.91 12.02
C ASP A 56 -1.00 -14.04 13.17
N GLY A 57 -2.23 -14.31 13.58
CA GLY A 57 -2.98 -13.50 14.54
C GLY A 57 -2.60 -13.81 15.97
N MET A 58 -2.37 -12.77 16.76
CA MET A 58 -2.08 -12.87 18.19
C MET A 58 -3.01 -12.00 19.02
N GLY A 59 -3.49 -12.53 20.14
CA GLY A 59 -4.32 -11.80 21.09
C GLY A 59 -4.99 -12.71 22.11
N GLY A 60 -5.40 -12.15 23.25
CA GLY A 60 -6.20 -12.89 24.23
C GLY A 60 -7.66 -13.05 23.77
N ARG A 61 -8.36 -14.09 24.25
CA ARG A 61 -9.82 -14.33 24.02
C ARG A 61 -10.27 -14.19 22.55
N ASN A 62 -9.64 -14.92 21.62
CA ASN A 62 -9.99 -14.97 20.18
C ASN A 62 -9.79 -13.66 19.41
N ALA A 63 -9.02 -12.71 19.93
CA ALA A 63 -8.72 -11.47 19.22
C ALA A 63 -7.69 -11.67 18.08
N GLY A 64 -6.95 -12.79 18.07
CA GLY A 64 -5.96 -13.10 17.04
C GLY A 64 -6.59 -13.31 15.65
N GLU A 65 -7.60 -14.17 15.54
CA GLU A 65 -8.36 -14.38 14.28
C GLU A 65 -8.90 -13.05 13.71
N VAL A 66 -9.45 -12.21 14.59
CA VAL A 66 -9.99 -10.91 14.18
C VAL A 66 -8.88 -10.01 13.65
N ALA A 67 -7.71 -10.00 14.30
CA ALA A 67 -6.57 -9.19 13.89
C ALA A 67 -5.96 -9.64 12.55
N SER A 68 -5.68 -10.94 12.39
CA SER A 68 -5.08 -11.46 11.14
C SER A 68 -6.01 -11.26 9.95
N ARG A 69 -7.30 -11.55 10.13
CA ARG A 69 -8.33 -11.30 9.12
C ARG A 69 -8.43 -9.82 8.76
N ALA A 70 -8.43 -8.96 9.78
CA ALA A 70 -8.47 -7.51 9.60
C ALA A 70 -7.29 -6.96 8.78
N ALA A 71 -6.10 -7.51 9.02
CA ALA A 71 -4.90 -7.15 8.29
C ALA A 71 -4.96 -7.62 6.85
N VAL A 72 -5.27 -8.89 6.60
CA VAL A 72 -5.34 -9.48 5.26
C VAL A 72 -6.37 -8.76 4.39
N GLU A 73 -7.57 -8.50 4.92
CA GLU A 73 -8.62 -7.77 4.21
C GLU A 73 -8.17 -6.35 3.84
N ALA A 74 -7.61 -5.60 4.81
CA ALA A 74 -7.20 -4.22 4.58
C ALA A 74 -6.00 -4.10 3.63
N ALA A 75 -4.99 -4.96 3.80
CA ALA A 75 -3.84 -5.04 2.91
C ALA A 75 -4.26 -5.41 1.48
N SER A 76 -5.16 -6.38 1.33
CA SER A 76 -5.72 -6.77 0.03
C SER A 76 -6.41 -5.59 -0.65
N GLN A 77 -7.28 -4.87 0.06
CA GLN A 77 -7.97 -3.70 -0.49
C GLN A 77 -7.01 -2.57 -0.85
N ALA A 78 -5.99 -2.31 -0.02
CA ALA A 78 -4.96 -1.33 -0.29
C ALA A 78 -4.21 -1.65 -1.59
N ILE A 79 -3.83 -2.92 -1.79
CA ILE A 79 -3.17 -3.41 -3.00
C ILE A 79 -4.10 -3.26 -4.21
N LEU A 80 -5.33 -3.78 -4.16
CA LEU A 80 -6.28 -3.76 -5.28
C LEU A 80 -6.56 -2.35 -5.79
N ASN A 81 -6.71 -1.40 -4.86
CA ASN A 81 -7.04 -0.02 -5.18
C ASN A 81 -5.83 0.76 -5.77
N ASN A 82 -4.61 0.44 -5.33
CA ASN A 82 -3.42 1.26 -5.60
C ASN A 82 -2.39 0.62 -6.53
N ALA A 83 -2.52 -0.66 -6.89
CA ALA A 83 -1.53 -1.44 -7.65
C ALA A 83 -1.06 -0.80 -8.97
N ARG A 84 -1.88 0.04 -9.62
CA ARG A 84 -1.53 0.69 -10.89
C ARG A 84 -0.89 2.07 -10.74
N TYR A 85 -0.93 2.64 -9.54
CA TYR A 85 -0.57 4.05 -9.31
C TYR A 85 0.70 4.21 -8.46
N VAL A 86 1.09 3.14 -7.75
CA VAL A 86 2.17 3.15 -6.77
C VAL A 86 3.17 2.05 -7.13
N ASP A 87 4.47 2.32 -6.94
CA ASP A 87 5.51 1.30 -7.10
C ASP A 87 5.36 0.18 -6.05
N ALA A 88 5.91 -1.00 -6.33
CA ALA A 88 5.70 -2.18 -5.51
C ALA A 88 6.14 -2.00 -4.04
N SER A 89 7.29 -1.37 -3.81
CA SER A 89 7.83 -1.17 -2.46
C SER A 89 6.95 -0.21 -1.65
N SER A 90 6.56 0.92 -2.24
CA SER A 90 5.65 1.88 -1.60
C SER A 90 4.25 1.29 -1.39
N LEU A 91 3.78 0.46 -2.33
CA LEU A 91 2.49 -0.23 -2.23
C LEU A 91 2.46 -1.22 -1.07
N LEU A 92 3.53 -1.99 -0.88
CA LEU A 92 3.66 -2.91 0.25
C LEU A 92 3.68 -2.15 1.59
N ARG A 93 4.46 -1.06 1.69
CA ARG A 93 4.45 -0.20 2.90
C ARG A 93 3.07 0.35 3.20
N PHE A 94 2.38 0.82 2.17
CA PHE A 94 1.01 1.33 2.29
C PHE A 94 0.01 0.24 2.70
N ALA A 95 0.17 -0.99 2.21
CA ALA A 95 -0.66 -2.12 2.60
C ALA A 95 -0.48 -2.50 4.09
N VAL A 96 0.76 -2.44 4.60
CA VAL A 96 1.04 -2.65 6.04
C VAL A 96 0.41 -1.55 6.89
N GLU A 97 0.54 -0.28 6.48
CA GLU A 97 -0.11 0.85 7.16
C GLU A 97 -1.64 0.67 7.22
N ALA A 98 -2.25 0.29 6.09
CA ALA A 98 -3.69 0.02 6.03
C ALA A 98 -4.11 -1.12 6.98
N ALA A 99 -3.32 -2.19 7.06
CA ALA A 99 -3.52 -3.28 8.01
C ALA A 99 -3.42 -2.81 9.46
N HIS A 100 -2.39 -2.02 9.80
CA HIS A 100 -2.19 -1.45 11.14
C HIS A 100 -3.40 -0.60 11.56
N ILE A 101 -3.83 0.32 10.69
CA ILE A 101 -4.99 1.19 10.94
C ILE A 101 -6.27 0.37 11.12
N SER A 102 -6.48 -0.66 10.30
CA SER A 102 -7.65 -1.53 10.33
C SER A 102 -7.79 -2.28 11.67
N ILE A 103 -6.68 -2.81 12.19
CA ILE A 103 -6.65 -3.49 13.49
C ILE A 103 -6.91 -2.51 14.63
N GLN A 104 -6.19 -1.38 14.63
CA GLN A 104 -6.36 -0.33 15.63
C GLN A 104 -7.79 0.19 15.70
N GLN A 105 -8.44 0.38 14.55
CA GLN A 105 -9.84 0.79 14.51
C GLN A 105 -10.77 -0.26 15.13
N ARG A 106 -10.58 -1.55 14.82
CA ARG A 106 -11.41 -2.61 15.41
C ARG A 106 -11.20 -2.71 16.93
N ALA A 107 -9.97 -2.55 17.42
CA ALA A 107 -9.67 -2.53 18.85
C ALA A 107 -10.26 -1.29 19.56
N GLU A 108 -10.36 -0.14 18.87
CA GLU A 108 -11.04 1.06 19.38
C GLU A 108 -12.56 0.87 19.46
N GLU A 109 -13.15 0.14 18.50
CA GLU A 109 -14.60 -0.12 18.43
C GLU A 109 -15.05 -1.22 19.40
N HIS A 110 -14.16 -2.14 19.77
CA HIS A 110 -14.44 -3.32 20.57
C HIS A 110 -13.38 -3.51 21.67
N PRO A 111 -13.66 -3.10 22.93
CA PRO A 111 -12.72 -3.22 24.04
C PRO A 111 -12.21 -4.65 24.29
N GLU A 112 -12.99 -5.67 23.92
CA GLU A 112 -12.60 -7.09 24.00
C GLU A 112 -11.42 -7.46 23.07
N TYR A 113 -11.10 -6.62 22.09
CA TYR A 113 -9.99 -6.79 21.16
C TYR A 113 -8.78 -5.90 21.50
N GLU A 114 -8.78 -5.29 22.69
CA GLU A 114 -7.64 -4.50 23.15
C GLU A 114 -6.36 -5.36 23.15
N GLY A 115 -5.30 -4.84 22.54
CA GLY A 115 -4.03 -5.53 22.43
C GLY A 115 -3.99 -6.65 21.37
N MET A 116 -4.99 -6.74 20.48
CA MET A 116 -4.91 -7.65 19.34
C MET A 116 -3.91 -7.17 18.29
N GLY A 117 -3.16 -8.10 17.72
CA GLY A 117 -2.18 -7.83 16.68
C GLY A 117 -1.97 -9.03 15.79
N THR A 118 -1.09 -8.87 14.81
CA THR A 118 -0.78 -9.95 13.88
C THR A 118 0.60 -9.73 13.28
N THR A 119 1.23 -10.81 12.85
CA THR A 119 2.29 -10.73 11.84
C THR A 119 1.68 -10.39 10.49
N LEU A 120 2.51 -9.97 9.54
CA LEU A 120 2.11 -9.79 8.15
C LEU A 120 3.31 -10.02 7.23
N VAL A 121 3.20 -11.01 6.34
CA VAL A 121 4.14 -11.21 5.24
C VAL A 121 3.40 -11.18 3.91
N MET A 122 3.94 -10.44 2.96
CA MET A 122 3.31 -10.21 1.65
C MET A 122 4.34 -10.36 0.54
N ALA A 123 3.90 -10.87 -0.61
CA ALA A 123 4.69 -10.87 -1.83
C ALA A 123 3.88 -10.33 -3.01
N LEU A 124 4.48 -9.44 -3.78
CA LEU A 124 4.00 -9.00 -5.09
C LEU A 124 4.93 -9.57 -6.15
N VAL A 125 4.38 -10.17 -7.21
CA VAL A 125 5.18 -10.75 -8.29
C VAL A 125 4.76 -10.15 -9.62
N ARG A 126 5.75 -9.69 -10.40
CA ARG A 126 5.56 -9.21 -11.77
C ARG A 126 6.72 -9.68 -12.63
N ASP A 127 6.41 -10.45 -13.66
CA ASP A 127 7.37 -11.02 -14.60
C ASP A 127 8.45 -11.87 -13.89
N THR A 128 9.64 -11.30 -13.70
CA THR A 128 10.77 -11.97 -13.03
C THR A 128 11.21 -11.25 -11.77
N GLU A 129 10.38 -10.36 -11.24
CA GLU A 129 10.65 -9.60 -10.03
C GLU A 129 9.61 -9.95 -8.96
N ALA A 130 10.10 -10.21 -7.75
CA ALA A 130 9.29 -10.38 -6.57
C ALA A 130 9.68 -9.32 -5.54
N TRP A 131 8.69 -8.68 -4.94
CA TRP A 131 8.85 -7.77 -3.80
C TRP A 131 8.18 -8.38 -2.59
N ILE A 132 8.89 -8.41 -1.47
CA ILE A 132 8.45 -9.03 -0.23
C ILE A 132 8.44 -7.96 0.85
N ALA A 133 7.39 -7.93 1.66
CA ALA A 133 7.35 -7.15 2.89
C ALA A 133 7.01 -8.04 4.08
N SER A 134 7.69 -7.83 5.20
CA SER A 134 7.46 -8.59 6.44
C SER A 134 7.40 -7.69 7.68
N VAL A 135 6.48 -8.03 8.57
CA VAL A 135 6.40 -7.54 9.96
C VAL A 135 6.05 -8.72 10.85
N GLY A 136 6.96 -9.15 11.72
CA GLY A 136 6.77 -10.27 12.64
C GLY A 136 7.74 -11.39 12.31
N ASP A 137 7.36 -12.63 12.59
CA ASP A 137 8.15 -13.85 12.39
C ASP A 137 7.53 -14.85 11.41
N SER A 138 6.43 -14.49 10.75
CA SER A 138 6.02 -15.18 9.52
C SER A 138 7.02 -14.90 8.40
N ARG A 139 7.36 -15.93 7.62
CA ARG A 139 8.54 -15.91 6.76
C ARG A 139 8.18 -16.05 5.29
N ALA A 140 9.07 -15.53 4.44
CA ALA A 140 9.11 -15.82 3.02
C ALA A 140 10.44 -16.47 2.65
N TYR A 141 10.38 -17.43 1.74
CA TYR A 141 11.52 -18.16 1.21
C TYR A 141 11.44 -18.27 -0.31
N ILE A 142 12.59 -18.38 -0.97
CA ILE A 142 12.67 -18.85 -2.35
C ILE A 142 13.49 -20.14 -2.40
N LEU A 143 12.89 -21.20 -2.93
CA LEU A 143 13.61 -22.43 -3.27
C LEU A 143 14.20 -22.26 -4.67
N ARG A 144 15.52 -22.20 -4.76
CA ARG A 144 16.28 -22.13 -6.00
C ARG A 144 17.16 -23.35 -6.15
N GLY A 145 16.79 -24.21 -7.09
CA GLY A 145 17.42 -25.52 -7.26
C GLY A 145 17.32 -26.36 -5.98
N GLU A 146 18.43 -26.44 -5.24
CA GLU A 146 18.57 -27.21 -4.00
C GLU A 146 18.56 -26.36 -2.73
N GLN A 147 18.55 -25.03 -2.87
CA GLN A 147 18.75 -24.11 -1.76
C GLN A 147 17.44 -23.41 -1.40
N LEU A 148 17.04 -23.51 -0.14
CA LEU A 148 15.97 -22.70 0.43
C LEU A 148 16.60 -21.42 0.99
N LEU A 149 16.35 -20.29 0.33
CA LEU A 149 16.93 -19.00 0.70
C LEU A 149 15.86 -18.18 1.44
N PRO A 150 16.11 -17.75 2.70
CA PRO A 150 15.21 -16.85 3.40
C PRO A 150 15.20 -15.47 2.73
N LEU A 151 14.01 -14.91 2.55
CA LEU A 151 13.80 -13.56 2.02
C LEU A 151 13.42 -12.56 3.12
N THR A 152 13.15 -13.05 4.32
CA THR A 152 12.72 -12.27 5.48
C THR A 152 13.55 -12.65 6.69
N GLU A 153 13.65 -11.73 7.64
CA GLU A 153 14.26 -11.95 8.93
C GLU A 153 13.22 -11.72 10.02
N ASP A 154 13.25 -12.55 11.06
CA ASP A 154 12.23 -12.50 12.11
C ASP A 154 12.38 -11.24 12.96
N HIS A 155 11.27 -10.56 13.20
CA HIS A 155 11.17 -9.49 14.19
C HIS A 155 10.86 -10.06 15.59
N THR A 156 11.72 -10.94 16.07
CA THR A 156 11.65 -11.51 17.43
C THR A 156 12.79 -10.99 18.29
N PHE A 157 12.58 -10.97 19.60
CA PHE A 157 13.61 -10.55 20.55
C PHE A 157 14.89 -11.39 20.39
N VAL A 158 14.74 -12.70 20.20
CA VAL A 158 15.88 -13.60 20.03
C VAL A 158 16.63 -13.36 18.72
N ALA A 159 15.92 -13.11 17.62
CA ALA A 159 16.55 -12.80 16.34
C ALA A 159 17.34 -11.49 16.42
N GLU A 160 16.79 -10.46 17.06
CA GLU A 160 17.48 -9.20 17.29
C GLU A 160 18.72 -9.38 18.19
N GLN A 161 18.64 -10.19 19.25
CA GLN A 161 19.82 -10.50 20.09
C GLN A 161 20.90 -11.27 19.34
N VAL A 162 20.53 -12.21 18.47
CA VAL A 162 21.49 -12.92 17.62
C VAL A 162 22.18 -11.96 16.66
N ARG A 163 21.41 -11.10 16.00
CA ARG A 163 21.90 -10.08 15.07
C ARG A 163 22.86 -9.10 15.74
N ALA A 164 22.56 -8.70 16.97
CA ALA A 164 23.41 -7.83 17.78
C ALA A 164 24.67 -8.53 18.34
N GLY A 165 24.85 -9.84 18.10
CA GLY A 165 25.94 -10.64 18.65
C GLY A 165 25.79 -10.95 20.15
N GLY A 166 24.63 -10.66 20.74
CA GLY A 166 24.32 -10.91 22.15
C GLY A 166 23.85 -12.35 22.45
N MET A 167 23.55 -13.14 21.42
CA MET A 167 23.05 -14.51 21.55
C MET A 167 23.51 -15.38 20.37
N SER A 168 23.78 -16.68 20.59
CA SER A 168 24.01 -17.61 19.49
C SER A 168 22.69 -18.16 18.91
N LEU A 169 22.71 -18.65 17.65
CA LEU A 169 21.54 -19.27 17.03
C LEU A 169 20.99 -20.46 17.85
N GLU A 170 21.88 -21.27 18.43
CA GLU A 170 21.50 -22.39 19.31
C GLU A 170 20.81 -21.91 20.59
N GLN A 171 21.31 -20.84 21.21
CA GLN A 171 20.66 -20.24 22.39
C GLN A 171 19.29 -19.66 22.06
N ALA A 172 19.14 -19.02 20.90
CA ALA A 172 17.87 -18.46 20.44
C ALA A 172 16.78 -19.52 20.31
N ARG A 173 17.09 -20.69 19.75
CA ARG A 173 16.16 -21.82 19.58
C ARG A 173 15.57 -22.32 20.90
N HIS A 174 16.38 -22.37 21.95
CA HIS A 174 15.96 -22.87 23.27
C HIS A 174 15.51 -21.75 24.23
N SER A 175 15.53 -20.50 23.79
CA SER A 175 15.14 -19.37 24.62
C SER A 175 13.64 -19.39 24.92
N ARG A 176 13.29 -19.06 26.17
CA ARG A 176 11.89 -18.79 26.57
C ARG A 176 11.28 -17.57 25.87
N PHE A 177 12.11 -16.70 25.28
CA PHE A 177 11.68 -15.47 24.61
C PHE A 177 11.57 -15.63 23.08
N ARG A 178 11.64 -16.85 22.55
CA ARG A 178 11.67 -17.09 21.09
C ARG A 178 10.40 -16.61 20.37
N HIS A 179 9.25 -16.61 21.04
CA HIS A 179 7.97 -16.12 20.50
C HIS A 179 7.68 -14.65 20.85
N MET A 180 8.65 -13.94 21.45
CA MET A 180 8.45 -12.53 21.82
C MET A 180 8.74 -11.65 20.61
N LEU A 181 7.68 -11.16 19.95
CA LEU A 181 7.82 -10.23 18.83
C LEU A 181 8.31 -8.85 19.30
N THR A 182 9.24 -8.28 18.53
CA THR A 182 9.67 -6.87 18.67
C THR A 182 8.86 -5.94 17.77
N ARG A 183 8.32 -6.46 16.65
CA ARG A 183 7.41 -5.74 15.75
C ARG A 183 6.21 -6.60 15.39
N ALA A 184 5.03 -6.01 15.46
CA ALA A 184 3.78 -6.62 15.05
C ALA A 184 2.83 -5.54 14.53
N VAL A 185 1.93 -5.92 13.62
CA VAL A 185 0.91 -5.03 13.08
C VAL A 185 -0.24 -4.94 14.09
N GLY A 186 -0.71 -3.72 14.38
CA GLY A 186 -1.85 -3.48 15.26
C GLY A 186 -1.52 -3.20 16.72
N THR A 187 -0.47 -3.80 17.31
CA THR A 187 -0.15 -3.61 18.74
C THR A 187 1.12 -2.80 19.00
N SER A 188 2.14 -2.95 18.15
CA SER A 188 3.45 -2.34 18.38
C SER A 188 3.47 -0.87 17.96
N VAL A 189 4.29 -0.09 18.68
CA VAL A 189 4.62 1.28 18.31
C VAL A 189 5.41 1.32 17.00
N ASP A 190 6.31 0.34 16.80
CA ASP A 190 7.01 0.13 15.54
C ASP A 190 6.39 -1.04 14.78
N TYR A 191 5.83 -0.73 13.62
CA TYR A 191 5.26 -1.67 12.65
C TYR A 191 5.87 -1.46 11.27
N THR A 192 7.03 -0.80 11.19
CA THR A 192 7.71 -0.50 9.93
C THR A 192 8.07 -1.82 9.24
N PRO A 193 7.62 -2.05 7.99
CA PRO A 193 7.97 -3.26 7.29
C PRO A 193 9.38 -3.20 6.71
N ASP A 194 10.06 -4.33 6.83
CA ASP A 194 11.23 -4.63 6.02
C ASP A 194 10.73 -5.00 4.62
N VAL A 195 11.31 -4.38 3.60
CA VAL A 195 10.92 -4.56 2.21
C VAL A 195 12.14 -4.92 1.39
N VAL A 196 12.09 -6.09 0.76
CA VAL A 196 13.16 -6.59 -0.10
C VAL A 196 12.62 -6.87 -1.50
N SER A 197 13.50 -6.86 -2.49
CA SER A 197 13.21 -7.34 -3.82
C SER A 197 14.20 -8.42 -4.23
N THR A 198 13.73 -9.38 -5.01
CA THR A 198 14.56 -10.44 -5.57
C THR A 198 14.13 -10.76 -6.99
N ARG A 199 15.08 -11.27 -7.79
CA ARG A 199 14.80 -11.73 -9.14
C ARG A 199 14.43 -13.21 -9.09
N VAL A 200 13.32 -13.55 -9.74
CA VAL A 200 12.84 -14.93 -9.89
C VAL A 200 13.49 -15.57 -11.11
N GLU A 201 14.16 -16.69 -10.88
CA GLU A 201 14.73 -17.56 -11.90
C GLU A 201 13.73 -18.64 -12.33
N SER A 202 13.95 -19.17 -13.53
CA SER A 202 13.08 -20.19 -14.09
C SER A 202 13.04 -21.40 -13.17
N GLY A 203 11.85 -21.79 -12.74
CA GLY A 203 11.67 -22.96 -11.89
C GLY A 203 11.78 -22.72 -10.38
N ASP A 204 12.01 -21.47 -9.95
CA ASP A 204 11.97 -21.11 -8.54
C ASP A 204 10.58 -21.39 -7.91
N VAL A 205 10.57 -21.69 -6.62
CA VAL A 205 9.33 -21.77 -5.82
C VAL A 205 9.38 -20.74 -4.71
N LEU A 206 8.47 -19.77 -4.75
CA LEU A 206 8.27 -18.80 -3.69
C LEU A 206 7.33 -19.41 -2.64
N MET A 207 7.71 -19.35 -1.36
CA MET A 207 6.93 -19.84 -0.24
C MET A 207 6.74 -18.76 0.81
N LEU A 208 5.50 -18.54 1.24
CA LEU A 208 5.17 -17.76 2.45
C LEU A 208 4.57 -18.72 3.49
N CYS A 209 4.97 -18.59 4.75
CA CYS A 209 4.44 -19.43 5.82
C CYS A 209 4.40 -18.73 7.18
N THR A 210 3.49 -19.19 8.04
CA THR A 210 3.46 -18.85 9.48
C THR A 210 4.48 -19.69 10.26
N ASP A 211 4.76 -19.29 11.51
CA ASP A 211 5.79 -19.91 12.33
C ASP A 211 5.42 -21.35 12.73
N GLY A 212 4.13 -21.72 12.71
CA GLY A 212 3.66 -23.07 12.97
C GLY A 212 4.24 -24.12 12.02
N LEU A 213 4.65 -23.73 10.80
CA LEU A 213 5.43 -24.61 9.92
C LEU A 213 6.88 -24.71 10.39
N THR A 214 7.58 -23.59 10.47
CA THR A 214 9.05 -23.53 10.64
C THR A 214 9.51 -23.89 12.05
N ASN A 215 8.61 -23.82 13.04
CA ASN A 215 8.85 -24.32 14.40
C ASN A 215 8.80 -25.86 14.46
N MET A 216 8.07 -26.52 13.55
CA MET A 216 7.85 -27.96 13.56
C MET A 216 8.69 -28.71 12.52
N VAL A 217 8.97 -28.07 11.38
CA VAL A 217 9.62 -28.71 10.21
C VAL A 217 10.92 -27.99 9.88
N TRP A 218 12.01 -28.76 9.85
CA TRP A 218 13.34 -28.27 9.51
C TRP A 218 13.49 -27.98 8.01
N GLU A 219 14.38 -27.05 7.67
CA GLU A 219 14.59 -26.57 6.31
C GLU A 219 14.91 -27.70 5.31
N GLU A 220 15.66 -28.72 5.72
CA GLU A 220 16.02 -29.85 4.87
C GLU A 220 14.79 -30.69 4.47
N GLU A 221 13.81 -30.82 5.37
CA GLU A 221 12.56 -31.52 5.09
C GLU A 221 11.66 -30.66 4.21
N ILE A 222 11.60 -29.34 4.45
CA ILE A 222 10.88 -28.39 3.59
C ILE A 222 11.40 -28.49 2.15
N VAL A 223 12.72 -28.40 1.95
CA VAL A 223 13.37 -28.55 0.63
C VAL A 223 12.97 -29.88 -0.01
N ARG A 224 13.05 -30.99 0.74
CA ARG A 224 12.72 -32.32 0.23
C ARG A 224 11.26 -32.39 -0.26
N LEU A 225 10.31 -31.88 0.52
CA LEU A 225 8.89 -31.91 0.21
C LEU A 225 8.54 -31.01 -0.99
N LEU A 226 9.08 -29.79 -1.02
CA LEU A 226 8.90 -28.87 -2.14
C LEU A 226 9.47 -29.44 -3.45
N ARG A 227 10.64 -30.09 -3.41
CA ARG A 227 11.23 -30.73 -4.58
C ARG A 227 10.42 -31.94 -5.04
N LYS A 228 10.00 -32.80 -4.11
CA LYS A 228 9.19 -33.99 -4.40
C LYS A 228 7.88 -33.63 -5.12
N HIS A 229 7.27 -32.51 -4.74
CA HIS A 229 5.99 -32.06 -5.26
C HIS A 229 6.10 -30.78 -6.10
N ARG A 230 7.25 -30.52 -6.74
CA ARG A 230 7.52 -29.28 -7.49
C ARG A 230 6.49 -28.97 -8.58
N ARG A 231 5.90 -30.00 -9.19
CA ARG A 231 4.88 -29.89 -10.25
C ARG A 231 3.44 -29.80 -9.73
N ASP A 232 3.24 -29.92 -8.42
CA ASP A 232 1.94 -29.91 -7.77
C ASP A 232 2.03 -29.11 -6.44
N PRO A 233 1.98 -27.77 -6.52
CA PRO A 233 2.06 -26.91 -5.35
C PRO A 233 0.97 -27.20 -4.30
N GLU A 234 -0.21 -27.66 -4.71
CA GLU A 234 -1.26 -28.02 -3.76
C GLU A 234 -0.87 -29.24 -2.92
N ARG A 235 -0.32 -30.29 -3.56
CA ARG A 235 0.20 -31.46 -2.84
C ARG A 235 1.40 -31.09 -1.99
N ALA A 236 2.25 -30.17 -2.43
CA ALA A 236 3.36 -29.66 -1.64
C ALA A 236 2.87 -28.96 -0.36
N CYS A 237 1.91 -28.03 -0.45
CA CYS A 237 1.29 -27.38 0.71
C CYS A 237 0.71 -28.41 1.69
N ARG A 238 -0.09 -29.36 1.20
CA ARG A 238 -0.67 -30.43 2.05
C ARG A 238 0.40 -31.26 2.75
N SER A 239 1.46 -31.63 2.04
CA SER A 239 2.53 -32.46 2.61
C SER A 239 3.35 -31.72 3.67
N LEU A 240 3.52 -30.40 3.52
CA LEU A 240 4.17 -29.54 4.53
C LEU A 240 3.33 -29.46 5.81
N ILE A 241 2.03 -29.27 5.68
CA ILE A 241 1.09 -29.28 6.83
C ILE A 241 1.07 -30.66 7.50
N GLU A 242 0.97 -31.74 6.72
CA GLU A 242 1.02 -33.12 7.23
C GLU A 242 2.31 -33.37 8.03
N ALA A 243 3.46 -32.88 7.54
CA ALA A 243 4.74 -33.01 8.23
C ALA A 243 4.78 -32.20 9.54
N ALA A 244 4.31 -30.96 9.55
CA ALA A 244 4.22 -30.13 10.77
C ALA A 244 3.30 -30.77 11.82
N ASN A 245 2.14 -31.27 11.38
CA ASN A 245 1.20 -31.97 12.24
C ASN A 245 1.78 -33.30 12.75
N ALA A 246 2.57 -34.02 11.96
CA ALA A 246 3.25 -35.24 12.42
C ALA A 246 4.25 -34.97 13.55
N GLN A 247 4.86 -33.78 13.59
CA GLN A 247 5.77 -33.34 14.65
C GLN A 247 5.08 -32.69 15.86
N GLY A 248 3.75 -32.68 15.88
CA GLY A 248 2.95 -32.28 17.05
C GLY A 248 1.92 -31.21 16.75
N GLY A 249 2.08 -30.41 15.68
CA GLY A 249 1.09 -29.39 15.29
C GLY A 249 0.75 -28.44 16.43
N GLN A 250 1.78 -27.84 17.05
CA GLN A 250 1.62 -27.04 18.27
C GLN A 250 0.92 -25.69 18.01
N ASP A 251 0.94 -25.22 16.77
CA ASP A 251 0.32 -23.96 16.36
C ASP A 251 -0.52 -24.10 15.09
N ASN A 252 -1.17 -23.01 14.71
CA ASN A 252 -1.79 -22.84 13.41
C ASN A 252 -0.72 -22.87 12.31
N ILE A 253 -1.02 -23.52 11.19
CA ILE A 253 -0.04 -23.74 10.12
C ILE A 253 -0.65 -23.24 8.82
N THR A 254 -0.06 -22.20 8.23
CA THR A 254 -0.48 -21.67 6.93
C THR A 254 0.69 -21.60 5.98
N VAL A 255 0.50 -22.09 4.75
CA VAL A 255 1.53 -22.16 3.70
C VAL A 255 0.94 -21.74 2.36
N LEU A 256 1.58 -20.76 1.73
CA LEU A 256 1.29 -20.32 0.36
C LEU A 256 2.50 -20.59 -0.51
N LEU A 257 2.28 -21.22 -1.67
CA LEU A 257 3.30 -21.53 -2.66
C LEU A 257 2.97 -20.90 -3.99
N ALA A 258 3.98 -20.36 -4.66
CA ALA A 258 3.94 -20.02 -6.07
C ALA A 258 5.14 -20.67 -6.76
N ALA A 259 4.87 -21.63 -7.65
CA ALA A 259 5.88 -22.33 -8.43
C ALA A 259 5.93 -21.80 -9.86
N ASP A 260 7.12 -21.45 -10.31
CA ASP A 260 7.37 -21.02 -11.67
C ASP A 260 7.51 -22.23 -12.61
N MET A 261 6.59 -22.38 -13.56
CA MET A 261 6.55 -23.50 -14.49
C MET A 261 7.27 -23.25 -15.82
N ARG A 262 8.09 -22.18 -15.95
CA ARG A 262 8.80 -21.84 -17.21
C ARG A 262 9.72 -22.96 -17.72
N GLU A 263 10.43 -23.68 -16.84
CA GLU A 263 11.27 -24.82 -17.26
C GLU A 263 10.45 -25.97 -17.85
N ILE A 264 9.27 -26.21 -17.27
CA ILE A 264 8.41 -27.35 -17.64
C ILE A 264 7.69 -27.06 -18.96
N ALA A 265 7.22 -25.83 -19.16
CA ALA A 265 6.59 -25.40 -20.42
C ALA A 265 7.57 -25.45 -21.61
N ALA A 266 8.87 -25.22 -21.39
CA ALA A 266 9.87 -25.35 -22.44
C ALA A 266 10.06 -26.81 -22.89
N SER A 267 9.96 -27.78 -21.96
CA SER A 267 10.14 -29.21 -22.28
C SER A 267 8.96 -29.85 -23.01
N SER A 268 7.74 -29.30 -22.90
CA SER A 268 6.56 -29.80 -23.63
C SER A 268 6.49 -29.31 -25.07
N ASP A 269 7.06 -28.14 -25.38
CA ASP A 269 7.07 -27.57 -26.73
C ASP A 269 8.00 -28.35 -27.69
N ASP A 270 9.03 -29.03 -27.15
CA ASP A 270 10.01 -29.80 -27.94
C ASP A 270 9.49 -31.18 -28.40
N GLU A 271 8.47 -31.76 -27.75
CA GLU A 271 7.86 -33.03 -28.20
C GLU A 271 6.86 -32.86 -29.35
N GLU A 272 6.29 -31.66 -29.58
CA GLU A 272 5.31 -31.42 -30.65
C GLU A 272 5.93 -30.94 -31.99
N LEU A 273 7.22 -30.63 -32.04
CA LEU A 273 7.85 -29.97 -33.21
C LEU A 273 8.65 -30.88 -34.15
N GLN A 274 8.51 -32.21 -34.06
CA GLN A 274 9.04 -33.13 -35.06
C GLN A 274 8.01 -33.50 -36.13
N THR A 275 7.79 -32.61 -37.09
CA THR A 275 7.63 -32.93 -38.53
C THR A 275 7.29 -31.65 -39.31
N VAL A 276 8.21 -31.20 -40.15
CA VAL A 276 8.07 -31.01 -41.60
C VAL A 276 9.34 -30.32 -42.08
N SER A 277 10.15 -31.08 -42.80
CA SER A 277 11.34 -30.62 -43.50
C SER A 277 10.99 -30.13 -44.90
N GLU A 278 11.83 -29.20 -45.35
CA GLU A 278 12.17 -28.82 -46.74
C GLU A 278 11.35 -27.72 -47.46
N LEU A 279 12.04 -26.57 -47.58
CA LEU A 279 11.85 -25.43 -48.49
C LEU A 279 12.21 -25.82 -49.95
N PRO A 280 11.94 -24.98 -50.98
CA PRO A 280 12.95 -23.96 -51.34
C PRO A 280 12.45 -22.59 -51.91
N THR A 281 13.15 -21.53 -51.46
CA THR A 281 13.75 -20.37 -52.20
C THR A 281 12.94 -19.30 -52.96
N VAL A 282 13.00 -18.08 -52.40
CA VAL A 282 13.32 -16.72 -52.93
C VAL A 282 13.27 -16.44 -54.45
N ARG A 283 12.53 -15.39 -54.87
CA ARG A 283 12.99 -14.27 -55.74
C ARG A 283 11.97 -13.10 -55.83
N ASP A 284 12.49 -11.89 -55.60
CA ASP A 284 11.92 -10.54 -55.74
C ASP A 284 11.90 -10.10 -57.25
N PRO A 285 11.58 -8.86 -57.68
CA PRO A 285 10.54 -7.86 -57.39
C PRO A 285 9.78 -7.42 -58.68
N LEU A 286 8.80 -6.50 -58.56
CA LEU A 286 8.36 -5.51 -59.58
C LEU A 286 8.40 -5.90 -61.08
N ARG A 287 7.26 -6.32 -61.64
CA ARG A 287 6.87 -6.09 -63.05
C ARG A 287 5.42 -6.51 -63.29
N GLN A 288 4.51 -5.52 -63.36
CA GLN A 288 3.52 -5.35 -64.44
C GLN A 288 2.46 -4.33 -64.00
N VAL A 289 2.79 -3.06 -64.22
CA VAL A 289 1.81 -2.04 -64.57
C VAL A 289 1.46 -2.20 -66.05
N ALA A 290 0.25 -1.77 -66.39
CA ALA A 290 -0.31 -1.54 -67.71
C ALA A 290 -1.01 -2.74 -68.35
N ARG A 291 -2.35 -2.73 -68.21
CA ARG A 291 -3.25 -2.69 -69.38
C ARG A 291 -4.74 -2.55 -68.98
N TRP A 292 -5.25 -1.31 -68.92
CA TRP A 292 -6.29 -0.76 -69.83
C TRP A 292 -6.95 0.51 -69.25
N VAL A 293 -6.80 1.60 -70.00
CA VAL A 293 -7.51 2.87 -69.87
C VAL A 293 -8.54 2.92 -71.00
N LYS A 294 -9.77 3.37 -70.72
CA LYS A 294 -10.46 4.47 -71.45
C LYS A 294 -11.98 4.43 -71.25
N ARG A 295 -12.50 5.47 -70.60
CA ARG A 295 -13.59 6.39 -71.03
C ARG A 295 -14.43 6.78 -69.81
N ILE A 296 -14.49 8.08 -69.51
CA ILE A 296 -15.71 8.89 -69.37
C ILE A 296 -15.30 10.36 -69.13
N SER A 297 -16.15 11.24 -69.65
CA SER A 297 -16.06 12.64 -70.07
C SER A 297 -15.96 13.72 -68.96
N PRO A 298 -15.70 15.00 -69.30
CA PRO A 298 -15.45 16.06 -68.34
C PRO A 298 -16.77 16.68 -67.86
N ARG A 299 -17.39 16.10 -66.83
CA ARG A 299 -18.51 16.71 -66.09
C ARG A 299 -18.48 16.65 -64.54
N PRO A 300 -17.52 16.02 -63.82
CA PRO A 300 -17.53 16.08 -62.35
C PRO A 300 -16.72 17.25 -61.74
N ALA A 301 -15.98 18.03 -62.53
CA ALA A 301 -15.13 19.10 -62.00
C ALA A 301 -15.93 20.26 -61.37
N ALA A 302 -17.15 20.53 -61.84
CA ALA A 302 -17.97 21.63 -61.31
C ALA A 302 -18.59 21.31 -59.93
N ILE A 303 -18.88 20.03 -59.64
CA ILE A 303 -19.48 19.62 -58.36
C ILE A 303 -18.43 19.64 -57.25
N GLY A 304 -17.19 19.28 -57.56
CA GLY A 304 -16.08 19.32 -56.60
C GLY A 304 -15.79 20.74 -56.08
N ILE A 305 -15.90 21.76 -56.94
CA ILE A 305 -15.61 23.15 -56.56
C ILE A 305 -16.68 23.70 -55.62
N VAL A 306 -17.96 23.34 -55.81
CA VAL A 306 -19.05 23.79 -54.94
C VAL A 306 -18.93 23.17 -53.53
N VAL A 307 -18.55 21.90 -53.43
CA VAL A 307 -18.36 21.23 -52.12
C VAL A 307 -17.19 21.83 -51.33
N VAL A 308 -16.10 22.19 -52.02
CA VAL A 308 -14.94 22.83 -51.38
C VAL A 308 -15.27 24.23 -50.85
N LEU A 309 -16.07 25.01 -51.59
CA LEU A 309 -16.49 26.34 -51.14
C LEU A 309 -17.46 26.29 -49.94
N ILE A 310 -18.34 25.30 -49.88
CA ILE A 310 -19.22 25.09 -48.72
C ILE A 310 -18.40 24.68 -47.49
N MET A 311 -17.43 23.77 -47.62
CA MET A 311 -16.54 23.42 -46.50
C MET A 311 -15.69 24.60 -46.01
N ALA A 312 -15.20 25.44 -46.92
CA ALA A 312 -14.44 26.64 -46.55
C ALA A 312 -15.31 27.64 -45.76
N GLY A 313 -16.58 27.82 -46.15
CA GLY A 313 -17.53 28.66 -45.42
C GLY A 313 -17.85 28.13 -44.00
N VAL A 314 -17.99 26.81 -43.85
CA VAL A 314 -18.22 26.19 -42.53
C VAL A 314 -16.99 26.32 -41.63
N LEU A 315 -15.79 26.15 -42.15
CA LEU A 315 -14.53 26.34 -41.41
C LEU A 315 -14.29 27.80 -40.99
N ALA A 316 -14.66 28.76 -41.84
CA ALA A 316 -14.62 30.18 -41.50
C ALA A 316 -15.65 30.57 -40.42
N TRP A 317 -16.83 29.93 -40.40
CA TRP A 317 -17.84 30.16 -39.36
C TRP A 317 -17.43 29.57 -38.00
N VAL A 318 -16.85 28.37 -37.98
CA VAL A 318 -16.36 27.73 -36.74
C VAL A 318 -15.23 28.52 -36.08
N SER A 319 -14.41 29.22 -36.86
CA SER A 319 -13.30 30.04 -36.35
C SER A 319 -13.75 31.41 -35.77
N VAL A 320 -14.93 31.91 -36.13
CA VAL A 320 -15.49 33.16 -35.59
C VAL A 320 -16.26 32.96 -34.29
N VAL A 321 -16.81 31.76 -34.04
CA VAL A 321 -17.70 31.49 -32.87
C VAL A 321 -16.95 31.01 -31.62
N ARG A 322 -15.66 30.67 -31.69
CA ARG A 322 -14.85 30.28 -30.51
C ARG A 322 -13.61 31.14 -30.34
N LYS A 323 -13.78 32.35 -29.80
CA LYS A 323 -12.69 32.97 -29.03
C LYS A 323 -12.55 32.21 -27.71
N PRO A 324 -11.40 31.59 -27.40
CA PRO A 324 -11.21 30.99 -26.08
C PRO A 324 -11.32 32.08 -25.02
N LYS A 325 -12.13 31.82 -23.99
CA LYS A 325 -12.19 32.64 -22.77
C LYS A 325 -10.75 32.71 -22.21
N PRO A 326 -10.21 33.89 -21.86
CA PRO A 326 -8.88 33.96 -21.27
C PRO A 326 -8.84 33.08 -20.02
N ALA A 327 -7.81 32.24 -19.93
CA ALA A 327 -7.58 31.41 -18.75
C ALA A 327 -7.55 32.32 -17.51
N PRO A 328 -8.16 31.91 -16.38
CA PRO A 328 -8.01 32.65 -15.13
C PRO A 328 -6.51 32.83 -14.87
N GLN A 329 -6.06 34.07 -14.72
CA GLN A 329 -4.68 34.34 -14.33
C GLN A 329 -4.47 33.69 -12.97
N LEU A 330 -3.64 32.65 -12.93
CA LEU A 330 -3.17 32.10 -11.66
C LEU A 330 -2.47 33.23 -10.90
N PRO A 331 -2.71 33.38 -9.60
CA PRO A 331 -1.92 34.30 -8.79
C PRO A 331 -0.43 33.98 -9.02
N PRO A 332 0.44 35.00 -9.06
CA PRO A 332 1.87 34.77 -9.22
C PRO A 332 2.33 33.77 -8.16
N PRO A 333 3.16 32.77 -8.53
CA PRO A 333 3.65 31.81 -7.56
C PRO A 333 4.35 32.58 -6.42
N PRO A 334 4.16 32.15 -5.17
CA PRO A 334 4.84 32.78 -4.05
C PRO A 334 6.35 32.82 -4.33
N PRO A 335 7.07 33.85 -3.84
CA PRO A 335 8.50 33.95 -4.04
C PRO A 335 9.16 32.65 -3.59
N VAL A 336 9.93 32.04 -4.49
CA VAL A 336 10.62 30.78 -4.22
C VAL A 336 11.61 31.03 -3.10
N LEU A 337 11.38 30.40 -1.95
CA LEU A 337 12.31 30.44 -0.83
C LEU A 337 13.59 29.71 -1.24
N ASP A 338 14.67 30.45 -1.42
CA ASP A 338 15.98 29.89 -1.72
C ASP A 338 16.51 29.17 -0.47
N LEU A 339 16.32 27.85 -0.42
CA LEU A 339 16.77 27.02 0.69
C LEU A 339 18.29 27.14 0.91
N ALA A 340 19.07 27.51 -0.12
CA ALA A 340 20.51 27.72 0.00
C ALA A 340 20.87 29.03 0.72
N ARG A 341 19.90 29.93 0.95
CA ARG A 341 20.06 31.16 1.76
C ARG A 341 19.52 31.01 3.18
N LEU A 342 18.78 29.94 3.47
CA LEU A 342 18.46 29.59 4.84
C LEU A 342 19.75 29.11 5.52
N ARG A 343 20.02 29.64 6.71
CA ARG A 343 21.05 29.14 7.61
C ARG A 343 20.32 28.65 8.84
N TYR A 344 20.62 27.44 9.29
CA TYR A 344 20.30 27.06 10.66
C TYR A 344 21.07 28.04 11.55
N ALA A 345 20.36 28.97 12.18
CA ALA A 345 20.93 29.75 13.27
C ALA A 345 21.35 28.80 14.39
N GLU A 346 22.24 29.23 15.29
CA GLU A 346 22.56 28.44 16.49
C GLU A 346 21.25 27.99 17.17
N PRO A 347 21.12 26.70 17.54
CA PRO A 347 19.87 26.17 18.10
C PRO A 347 19.46 26.96 19.34
N LYS A 348 18.43 27.81 19.20
CA LYS A 348 17.85 28.56 20.31
C LYS A 348 16.69 27.77 20.88
N VAL A 349 16.81 27.33 22.13
CA VAL A 349 15.70 26.70 22.86
C VAL A 349 14.64 27.79 23.13
N LEU A 350 13.54 27.75 22.39
CA LEU A 350 12.44 28.72 22.53
C LEU A 350 11.53 28.42 23.73
N LEU A 351 11.40 27.14 24.12
CA LEU A 351 10.64 26.73 25.28
C LEU A 351 11.32 25.52 25.96
N ASN A 352 11.71 25.68 27.22
CA ASN A 352 12.30 24.60 28.03
C ASN A 352 11.22 23.92 28.89
N LYS A 353 10.15 23.42 28.25
CA LYS A 353 9.08 22.66 28.90
C LYS A 353 8.72 21.45 28.02
N PRO A 354 8.38 20.30 28.62
CA PRO A 354 7.96 19.14 27.85
C PRO A 354 6.65 19.43 27.11
N LEU A 355 6.61 19.00 25.85
CA LEU A 355 5.47 19.11 24.94
C LEU A 355 5.05 17.70 24.51
N ARG A 356 3.76 17.50 24.21
CA ARG A 356 3.19 16.20 23.84
C ARG A 356 2.86 16.17 22.35
N GLY A 357 3.28 15.10 21.66
CA GLY A 357 2.94 14.84 20.25
C GLY A 357 3.57 15.81 19.24
N ALA A 358 3.19 15.68 17.96
CA ALA A 358 3.42 16.67 16.89
C ALA A 358 2.10 16.86 16.13
N PRO A 359 1.68 18.10 15.77
CA PRO A 359 2.51 19.14 15.14
C PRO A 359 2.57 20.47 15.91
N LEU A 360 3.55 21.31 15.56
CA LEU A 360 3.54 22.74 15.82
C LEU A 360 2.84 23.43 14.65
N THR A 361 2.02 24.44 14.91
CA THR A 361 1.48 25.31 13.84
C THR A 361 1.84 26.75 14.10
N VAL A 362 1.90 27.54 13.03
CA VAL A 362 2.31 28.94 13.07
C VAL A 362 1.24 29.77 12.40
N ASP A 363 0.79 30.84 13.06
CA ASP A 363 -0.15 31.78 12.46
C ASP A 363 0.57 32.83 11.59
N PRO A 364 -0.16 33.65 10.81
CA PRO A 364 0.46 34.67 9.97
C PRO A 364 1.28 35.73 10.74
N GLN A 365 1.12 35.83 12.07
CA GLN A 365 1.91 36.72 12.91
C GLN A 365 3.18 36.05 13.45
N GLY A 366 3.45 34.80 13.09
CA GLY A 366 4.62 34.04 13.52
C GLY A 366 4.48 33.40 14.89
N ARG A 367 3.29 33.44 15.51
CA ARG A 367 3.08 32.81 16.82
C ARG A 367 3.00 31.30 16.65
N ILE A 368 3.74 30.58 17.49
CA ILE A 368 3.86 29.14 17.49
C ILE A 368 2.84 28.57 18.46
N TYR A 369 2.05 27.60 18.01
CA TYR A 369 1.11 26.88 18.86
C TYR A 369 1.55 25.45 19.08
N ALA A 370 1.54 25.03 20.33
CA ALA A 370 2.00 23.72 20.80
C ALA A 370 1.05 23.15 21.85
N MET A 371 1.09 21.85 22.09
CA MET A 371 0.30 21.21 23.15
C MET A 371 1.21 20.75 24.30
N SER A 372 0.82 21.06 25.54
CA SER A 372 1.52 20.59 26.74
C SER A 372 1.17 19.13 27.07
N GLU A 373 1.95 18.50 27.95
CA GLU A 373 1.66 17.14 28.47
C GLU A 373 0.27 16.99 29.09
N GLN A 374 -0.23 18.08 29.69
CA GLN A 374 -1.56 18.15 30.29
C GLN A 374 -2.67 18.43 29.26
N GLY A 375 -2.35 18.46 27.97
CA GLY A 375 -3.30 18.72 26.88
C GLY A 375 -3.70 20.20 26.75
N ARG A 376 -2.92 21.15 27.29
CA ARG A 376 -3.23 22.59 27.11
C ARG A 376 -2.58 23.12 25.85
N VAL A 377 -3.30 23.97 25.11
CA VAL A 377 -2.72 24.69 23.97
C VAL A 377 -1.90 25.86 24.50
N LEU A 378 -0.64 25.94 24.09
CA LEU A 378 0.31 26.99 24.39
C LEU A 378 0.48 27.87 23.16
N CYS A 379 0.38 29.19 23.32
CA CYS A 379 0.76 30.18 22.32
C CYS A 379 2.11 30.78 22.70
N ILE A 380 3.10 30.65 21.82
CA ILE A 380 4.49 31.05 22.03
C ILE A 380 4.85 32.09 20.97
N SER A 381 5.46 33.21 21.38
CA SER A 381 5.92 34.24 20.44
C SER A 381 7.12 33.73 19.61
N PRO A 382 7.42 34.34 18.45
CA PRO A 382 8.63 34.01 17.68
C PRO A 382 9.92 34.08 18.51
N GLU A 383 9.95 34.93 19.54
CA GLU A 383 11.09 35.14 20.43
C GLU A 383 11.17 34.10 21.57
N GLY A 384 10.15 33.23 21.72
CA GLY A 384 10.06 32.19 22.74
C GLY A 384 9.26 32.56 23.99
N LYS A 385 8.54 33.69 23.99
CA LYS A 385 7.73 34.09 25.15
C LYS A 385 6.37 33.39 25.13
N LEU A 386 5.96 32.79 26.24
CA LEU A 386 4.61 32.25 26.39
C LEU A 386 3.60 33.41 26.47
N LEU A 387 2.68 33.48 25.52
CA LEU A 387 1.68 34.55 25.38
C LEU A 387 0.35 34.15 26.02
N THR A 388 -0.15 32.95 25.72
CA THR A 388 -1.46 32.47 26.17
C THR A 388 -1.42 30.97 26.40
N VAL A 389 -2.21 30.50 27.37
CA VAL A 389 -2.47 29.08 27.60
C VAL A 389 -3.98 28.87 27.66
N SER A 390 -4.51 27.84 27.01
CA SER A 390 -5.92 27.50 27.15
C SER A 390 -6.30 27.33 28.63
N SER A 391 -7.39 27.97 29.05
CA SER A 391 -7.84 27.96 30.45
C SER A 391 -8.25 26.56 30.92
N GLN A 392 -8.78 25.75 30.00
CA GLN A 392 -9.10 24.34 30.21
C GLN A 392 -8.15 23.43 29.42
N PRO A 393 -7.72 22.29 30.03
CA PRO A 393 -6.95 21.28 29.32
C PRO A 393 -7.83 20.50 28.34
N PHE A 394 -7.34 20.25 27.12
CA PHE A 394 -7.87 19.21 26.24
C PHE A 394 -7.39 17.85 26.76
N SER A 395 -7.95 17.44 27.89
CA SER A 395 -7.66 16.16 28.54
C SER A 395 -8.92 15.31 28.57
N ALA A 396 -8.76 13.99 28.62
CA ALA A 396 -9.88 13.06 28.79
C ALA A 396 -10.75 13.40 30.02
N ALA A 397 -10.17 14.00 31.07
CA ALA A 397 -10.91 14.42 32.26
C ALA A 397 -11.82 15.65 32.05
N ALA A 398 -11.43 16.56 31.15
CA ALA A 398 -12.19 17.77 30.83
C ALA A 398 -13.09 17.59 29.61
N ASN A 399 -12.70 16.70 28.68
CA ASN A 399 -13.48 16.29 27.54
C ASN A 399 -13.29 14.77 27.34
N PRO A 400 -14.21 13.93 27.85
CA PRO A 400 -14.11 12.46 27.78
C PRO A 400 -14.00 11.92 26.35
N GLU A 401 -14.45 12.70 25.37
CA GLU A 401 -14.44 12.32 23.96
C GLU A 401 -13.06 12.49 23.32
N ILE A 402 -12.14 13.28 23.90
CA ILE A 402 -10.84 13.59 23.28
C ILE A 402 -9.71 12.88 24.03
N LYS A 403 -9.08 11.91 23.35
CA LYS A 403 -7.84 11.27 23.82
C LYS A 403 -6.62 12.18 23.54
N PRO A 404 -5.95 12.73 24.58
CA PRO A 404 -4.93 13.78 24.45
C PRO A 404 -3.63 13.36 23.76
N ASP A 405 -3.37 12.06 23.63
CA ASP A 405 -2.24 11.47 22.92
C ASP A 405 -2.38 11.52 21.38
N VAL A 406 -3.54 11.93 20.85
CA VAL A 406 -3.87 11.82 19.42
C VAL A 406 -4.43 13.12 18.82
N VAL A 407 -4.10 14.26 19.43
CA VAL A 407 -4.66 15.58 19.05
C VAL A 407 -3.80 16.22 17.95
N TYR A 408 -4.30 16.17 16.71
CA TYR A 408 -3.72 16.93 15.59
C TYR A 408 -4.42 18.27 15.45
N PHE A 409 -3.66 19.35 15.24
CA PHE A 409 -4.23 20.68 15.08
C PHE A 409 -3.58 21.51 13.96
N ALA A 410 -4.33 22.47 13.44
CA ALA A 410 -3.83 23.51 12.53
C ALA A 410 -4.54 24.85 12.79
N THR A 411 -3.94 25.95 12.36
CA THR A 411 -4.53 27.30 12.47
C THR A 411 -5.03 27.85 11.15
N ASP A 412 -6.13 28.61 11.19
CA ASP A 412 -6.50 29.50 10.08
C ASP A 412 -5.76 30.86 10.16
N PRO A 413 -5.82 31.70 9.11
CA PRO A 413 -5.19 33.02 9.12
C PRO A 413 -5.69 33.97 10.22
N GLN A 414 -6.85 33.69 10.83
CA GLN A 414 -7.40 34.46 11.95
C GLN A 414 -6.87 33.97 13.31
N GLY A 415 -6.08 32.88 13.32
CA GLY A 415 -5.51 32.26 14.51
C GLY A 415 -6.46 31.27 15.21
N ASN A 416 -7.61 30.93 14.61
CA ASN A 416 -8.48 29.90 15.18
C ASN A 416 -7.84 28.52 14.99
N PHE A 417 -8.00 27.63 15.97
CA PHE A 417 -7.47 26.26 15.93
C PHE A 417 -8.52 25.28 15.44
N TYR A 418 -8.08 24.33 14.65
CA TYR A 418 -8.86 23.18 14.24
C TYR A 418 -8.24 21.96 14.88
N VAL A 419 -9.06 21.08 15.44
CA VAL A 419 -8.63 19.91 16.20
C VAL A 419 -9.29 18.66 15.62
N CYS A 420 -8.49 17.63 15.34
CA CYS A 420 -8.99 16.30 15.00
C CYS A 420 -9.62 15.64 16.24
N ASP A 421 -10.92 15.39 16.18
CA ASP A 421 -11.64 14.56 17.14
C ASP A 421 -11.84 13.17 16.52
N ARG A 422 -10.93 12.23 16.85
CA ARG A 422 -10.98 10.86 16.33
C ARG A 422 -12.19 10.10 16.84
N THR A 423 -12.50 10.22 18.13
CA THR A 423 -13.64 9.54 18.76
C THR A 423 -14.96 10.01 18.16
N GLY A 424 -15.15 11.32 18.06
CA GLY A 424 -16.33 11.92 17.45
C GLY A 424 -16.32 11.91 15.92
N ARG A 425 -15.26 11.38 15.28
CA ARG A 425 -15.06 11.31 13.82
C ARG A 425 -15.38 12.64 13.13
N ARG A 426 -14.85 13.73 13.67
CA ARG A 426 -15.12 15.12 13.24
C ARG A 426 -13.89 15.99 13.45
N ILE A 427 -13.92 17.20 12.91
CA ILE A 427 -12.95 18.25 13.24
C ILE A 427 -13.69 19.33 14.02
N LEU A 428 -13.10 19.81 15.11
CA LEU A 428 -13.64 20.86 15.96
C LEU A 428 -12.86 22.16 15.70
N LYS A 429 -13.56 23.29 15.56
CA LYS A 429 -12.96 24.62 15.44
C LYS A 429 -13.07 25.36 16.75
N TYR A 430 -11.96 25.90 17.24
CA TYR A 430 -11.84 26.70 18.45
C TYR A 430 -11.28 28.07 18.14
N ARG A 431 -11.71 29.08 18.90
CA ARG A 431 -11.13 30.40 18.90
C ARG A 431 -9.83 30.42 19.74
N THR A 432 -9.04 31.47 19.57
CA THR A 432 -7.77 31.67 20.28
C THR A 432 -7.87 31.66 21.81
N ASP A 433 -9.04 31.98 22.36
CA ASP A 433 -9.35 31.95 23.80
C ASP A 433 -9.81 30.57 24.30
N GLY A 434 -9.90 29.57 23.42
CA GLY A 434 -10.36 28.22 23.72
C GLY A 434 -11.86 28.01 23.58
N ALA A 435 -12.63 29.02 23.16
CA ALA A 435 -14.07 28.85 22.93
C ALA A 435 -14.33 27.98 21.69
N LEU A 436 -15.20 26.97 21.81
CA LEU A 436 -15.62 26.14 20.68
C LEU A 436 -16.51 26.97 19.73
N LEU A 437 -16.09 27.06 18.47
CA LEU A 437 -16.81 27.77 17.40
C LEU A 437 -17.72 26.85 16.58
N GLY A 438 -17.38 25.56 16.46
CA GLY A 438 -18.20 24.61 15.72
C GLY A 438 -17.48 23.31 15.36
N SER A 439 -18.13 22.49 14.53
CA SER A 439 -17.57 21.21 14.06
C SER A 439 -17.84 20.97 12.57
N ILE A 440 -16.93 20.28 11.88
CA ILE A 440 -17.08 19.85 10.48
C ILE A 440 -16.83 18.34 10.35
N GLY A 441 -17.41 17.72 9.31
CA GLY A 441 -17.13 16.32 8.97
C GLY A 441 -17.88 15.25 9.77
N GLN A 442 -18.85 15.63 10.61
CA GLN A 442 -19.71 14.67 11.34
C GLN A 442 -20.30 13.62 10.37
N GLY A 443 -20.06 12.34 10.65
CA GLY A 443 -20.52 11.20 9.86
C GLY A 443 -19.78 10.98 8.52
N LYS A 444 -18.89 11.89 8.12
CA LYS A 444 -18.12 11.80 6.86
C LYS A 444 -16.68 11.34 7.06
N LEU A 445 -16.14 11.41 8.27
CA LEU A 445 -14.80 10.95 8.59
C LEU A 445 -14.84 9.57 9.27
N LYS A 446 -13.76 8.79 9.16
CA LYS A 446 -13.60 7.46 9.76
C LYS A 446 -12.50 7.43 10.81
N ARG A 447 -11.31 7.97 10.52
CA ARG A 447 -10.19 8.15 11.46
C ARG A 447 -9.34 9.37 11.03
N PRO A 448 -9.78 10.61 11.34
CA PRO A 448 -9.00 11.80 11.02
C PRO A 448 -7.65 11.77 11.72
N ALA A 449 -6.57 11.92 10.96
CA ALA A 449 -5.20 11.72 11.43
C ALA A 449 -4.26 12.91 11.19
N ALA A 450 -4.61 13.82 10.30
CA ALA A 450 -3.90 15.08 10.14
C ALA A 450 -4.83 16.10 9.49
N LEU A 451 -4.55 17.39 9.67
CA LEU A 451 -5.32 18.44 9.04
C LEU A 451 -4.43 19.64 8.69
N ALA A 452 -4.81 20.38 7.66
CA ALA A 452 -4.19 21.63 7.26
C ALA A 452 -5.29 22.62 6.86
N VAL A 453 -5.08 23.92 7.15
CA VAL A 453 -6.02 24.97 6.75
C VAL A 453 -5.34 25.89 5.74
N GLY A 454 -5.98 26.06 4.58
CA GLY A 454 -5.54 26.98 3.55
C GLY A 454 -5.82 28.44 3.93
N SER A 455 -5.09 29.36 3.30
CA SER A 455 -5.32 30.81 3.48
C SER A 455 -6.69 31.27 2.98
N ASP A 456 -7.32 30.51 2.09
CA ASP A 456 -8.68 30.69 1.59
C ASP A 456 -9.77 30.18 2.56
N GLY A 457 -9.37 29.61 3.70
CA GLY A 457 -10.28 29.00 4.67
C GLY A 457 -10.68 27.56 4.32
N SER A 458 -10.15 26.97 3.24
CA SER A 458 -10.34 25.54 2.95
C SER A 458 -9.67 24.70 4.04
N VAL A 459 -10.36 23.67 4.54
CA VAL A 459 -9.80 22.70 5.50
C VAL A 459 -9.54 21.39 4.80
N TYR A 460 -8.30 20.93 4.81
CA TYR A 460 -7.88 19.63 4.29
C TYR A 460 -7.66 18.69 5.46
N VAL A 461 -8.21 17.48 5.38
CA VAL A 461 -8.14 16.46 6.44
C VAL A 461 -7.68 15.16 5.82
N ILE A 462 -6.62 14.58 6.36
CA ILE A 462 -6.24 13.20 6.04
C ILE A 462 -7.08 12.28 6.92
N ASP A 463 -7.97 11.51 6.30
CA ASP A 463 -8.75 10.47 6.96
C ASP A 463 -8.05 9.13 6.76
N ALA A 464 -7.27 8.72 7.75
CA ALA A 464 -6.49 7.48 7.71
C ALA A 464 -7.39 6.24 7.62
N GLY A 465 -8.61 6.29 8.12
CA GLY A 465 -9.54 5.16 8.08
C GLY A 465 -10.15 4.95 6.69
N ARG A 466 -10.16 6.00 5.85
CA ARG A 466 -10.60 5.96 4.44
C ARG A 466 -9.43 5.97 3.47
N LEU A 467 -8.23 6.27 3.93
CA LEU A 467 -7.05 6.49 3.11
C LEU A 467 -7.27 7.58 2.04
N THR A 468 -8.00 8.64 2.41
CA THR A 468 -8.33 9.75 1.52
C THR A 468 -8.09 11.09 2.18
N VAL A 469 -7.93 12.13 1.36
CA VAL A 469 -7.90 13.52 1.79
C VAL A 469 -9.27 14.14 1.56
N PHE A 470 -9.92 14.58 2.63
CA PHE A 470 -11.16 15.33 2.59
C PHE A 470 -10.86 16.83 2.52
N ARG A 471 -11.50 17.54 1.60
CA ARG A 471 -11.45 19.01 1.53
C ARG A 471 -12.82 19.57 1.90
N ALA A 472 -12.87 20.43 2.92
CA ALA A 472 -14.00 21.27 3.26
C ALA A 472 -13.74 22.69 2.75
N ILE A 473 -14.74 23.33 2.15
CA ILE A 473 -14.65 24.68 1.59
C ILE A 473 -15.74 25.54 2.25
N PRO A 474 -15.49 26.81 2.61
CA PRO A 474 -16.51 27.71 3.14
C PRO A 474 -17.67 27.93 2.15
N GLU A 475 -18.91 27.92 2.64
CA GLU A 475 -20.09 28.18 1.78
C GLU A 475 -19.95 29.53 1.03
N GLY A 476 -20.20 29.51 -0.29
CA GLY A 476 -20.07 30.68 -1.17
C GLY A 476 -18.76 30.82 -1.94
N THR A 477 -17.79 29.92 -1.76
CA THR A 477 -16.52 29.88 -2.54
C THR A 477 -16.49 28.80 -3.63
N ASP A 478 -17.67 28.36 -4.07
CA ASP A 478 -17.87 27.29 -5.05
C ASP A 478 -17.45 27.73 -6.46
N ASN A 479 -16.14 27.76 -6.72
CA ASN A 479 -15.62 27.71 -8.08
C ASN A 479 -15.71 26.25 -8.53
N GLY A 480 -16.87 25.89 -9.11
CA GLY A 480 -17.34 24.56 -9.53
C GLY A 480 -16.32 23.63 -10.19
N SER A 481 -15.36 23.17 -9.40
CA SER A 481 -14.37 22.16 -9.74
C SER A 481 -14.67 20.97 -8.84
N GLN A 482 -15.47 20.05 -9.36
CA GLN A 482 -15.56 18.72 -8.79
C GLN A 482 -14.15 18.15 -8.65
N PRO A 483 -13.82 17.46 -7.53
CA PRO A 483 -12.57 16.71 -7.47
C PRO A 483 -12.64 15.57 -8.50
N HIS A 484 -11.72 15.57 -9.45
CA HIS A 484 -11.49 14.40 -10.30
C HIS A 484 -11.18 13.19 -9.41
N ARG A 485 -11.93 12.12 -9.63
CA ARG A 485 -11.79 10.81 -8.97
C ARG A 485 -10.43 10.17 -9.21
#